data_AF-A0A355DXF8-F1
#
_entry.id   AF-A0A355DXF8-F1
#
_cell.length_a   1.000
_cell.length_b   1.000
_cell.length_c   1.000
_cell.angle_alpha   90.00
_cell.angle_beta   90.00
_cell.angle_gamma   90.00
#
_symmetry.space_group_name_H-M   'P 1'
#
loop_
_entity.id
_entity.type
_entity.pdbx_description
1 polymer ?
#
loop_
_entity_poly.entity_id
_entity_poly.type
_entity_poly.pdbx_seq_one_letter_code
_entity_poly.pdbx_strand_id
1 'polypeptide(L)'
;GTSLQGTFLQQRRWDEILFGECASRILVSVTLDQQDEWESYLNAQLGEPLQTWQYLGRVQSQNVGLRLLIADNLPLIQVTIPAMCDRYSYSIQRRLHQS
;
A
#
# COMPACT_ATOMS: atom_id res chain seq x y z
N GLY A 1 -9.25 1.33 -5.59
CA GLY A 1 -8.76 1.19 -4.21
C GLY A 1 -7.97 -0.07 -4.06
N THR A 2 -6.72 -0.02 -3.62
CA THR A 2 -5.88 -1.22 -3.45
C THR A 2 -6.09 -1.84 -2.06
N SER A 3 -6.24 -3.16 -1.96
CA SER A 3 -6.44 -3.90 -0.70
C SER A 3 -5.18 -4.67 -0.34
N LEU A 4 -4.32 -4.14 0.54
CA LEU A 4 -3.06 -4.79 0.89
C LEU A 4 -3.21 -5.80 2.05
N GLN A 5 -2.68 -7.03 1.93
CA GLN A 5 -2.54 -8.04 2.97
C GLN A 5 -1.05 -8.40 3.12
N GLY A 6 -0.48 -8.20 4.31
CA GLY A 6 0.89 -8.58 4.63
C GLY A 6 1.02 -9.14 6.04
N THR A 7 1.69 -10.28 6.18
CA THR A 7 2.16 -10.84 7.45
C THR A 7 3.49 -10.15 7.81
N PHE A 8 3.45 -9.19 8.75
CA PHE A 8 4.66 -8.47 9.16
C PHE A 8 5.37 -9.17 10.32
N LEU A 9 6.67 -9.41 10.13
CA LEU A 9 7.61 -9.98 11.10
C LEU A 9 7.66 -9.13 12.40
N GLN A 10 7.71 -9.80 13.55
CA GLN A 10 7.44 -9.36 14.93
C GLN A 10 8.20 -8.14 15.52
N GLN A 11 8.79 -7.22 14.75
CA GLN A 11 9.62 -6.13 15.33
C GLN A 11 9.54 -4.74 14.69
N ARG A 12 8.59 -4.49 13.78
CA ARG A 12 8.47 -3.18 13.11
C ARG A 12 7.22 -2.44 13.58
N ARG A 13 7.36 -1.16 13.94
CA ARG A 13 6.20 -0.31 14.27
C ARG A 13 5.45 0.05 12.99
N TRP A 14 4.12 0.16 13.08
CA TRP A 14 3.28 0.47 11.92
C TRP A 14 3.60 1.81 11.28
N ASP A 15 4.03 2.80 12.05
CA ASP A 15 4.44 4.09 11.51
C ASP A 15 5.68 4.00 10.62
N GLU A 16 6.66 3.17 10.98
CA GLU A 16 7.85 2.94 10.15
C GLU A 16 7.52 2.17 8.87
N ILE A 17 6.58 1.22 8.93
CA ILE A 17 6.15 0.44 7.76
C ILE A 17 5.40 1.33 6.77
N LEU A 18 4.49 2.18 7.28
CA LEU A 18 3.55 2.95 6.46
C LEU A 18 4.10 4.29 5.99
N PHE A 19 4.94 4.93 6.80
CA PHE A 19 5.42 6.30 6.56
C PHE A 19 6.95 6.39 6.51
N GLY A 20 7.68 5.30 6.77
CA GLY A 20 9.13 5.27 6.63
C GLY A 20 9.55 5.39 5.16
N GLU A 21 10.34 6.40 4.86
CA GLU A 21 10.93 6.59 3.54
C GLU A 21 12.11 5.65 3.33
N CYS A 22 12.21 5.08 2.14
CA CYS A 22 13.31 4.20 1.77
C CYS A 22 13.53 4.27 0.25
N ALA A 23 14.80 4.34 -0.17
CA ALA A 23 15.14 4.29 -1.58
C ALA A 23 14.81 2.92 -2.18
N SER A 24 14.67 2.88 -3.51
CA SER A 24 14.56 1.62 -4.28
C SER A 24 13.34 0.75 -3.97
N ARG A 25 12.23 1.34 -3.52
CA ARG A 25 10.93 0.67 -3.41
C ARG A 25 10.01 1.08 -4.55
N ILE A 26 9.49 0.10 -5.27
CA ILE A 26 8.51 0.32 -6.35
C ILE A 26 7.20 -0.35 -6.00
N LEU A 27 6.10 0.27 -6.42
CA LEU A 27 4.76 -0.30 -6.36
C LEU A 27 4.27 -0.52 -7.79
N VAL A 28 3.84 -1.74 -8.09
CA VAL A 28 3.36 -2.14 -9.41
C VAL A 28 1.97 -2.75 -9.27
N SER A 29 1.08 -2.42 -10.19
CA SER A 29 -0.20 -3.09 -10.37
C SER A 29 -0.23 -3.77 -11.72
N VAL A 30 -0.62 -5.04 -11.74
CA VAL A 30 -0.77 -5.84 -12.96
C VAL A 30 -2.22 -6.25 -13.15
N THR A 31 -2.58 -6.62 -14.37
CA THR A 31 -3.87 -7.26 -14.65
C THR A 31 -3.88 -8.68 -14.05
N LEU A 32 -5.08 -9.20 -13.74
CA LEU A 32 -5.19 -10.54 -13.15
C LEU A 32 -4.60 -11.62 -14.05
N ASP A 33 -4.78 -11.49 -15.36
CA ASP A 33 -4.29 -12.46 -16.35
C ASP A 33 -2.75 -12.53 -16.42
N GLN A 34 -2.06 -11.50 -15.90
CA GLN A 34 -0.60 -11.43 -15.86
C GLN A 34 -0.02 -11.70 -14.46
N GLN A 35 -0.87 -11.87 -13.44
CA GLN A 35 -0.44 -11.96 -12.06
C GLN A 35 0.51 -13.14 -11.82
N ASP A 36 0.12 -14.33 -12.27
CA ASP A 36 0.90 -15.56 -12.05
C ASP A 36 2.29 -15.50 -12.70
N GLU A 37 2.37 -14.95 -13.92
CA GLU A 37 3.63 -14.76 -14.63
C GLU A 37 4.54 -13.76 -13.91
N TRP A 38 3.98 -12.64 -13.44
CA TRP A 38 4.72 -11.64 -12.68
C TRP A 38 5.20 -12.16 -11.34
N GLU A 39 4.37 -12.86 -10.57
CA GLU A 39 4.75 -13.43 -9.28
C GLU A 39 5.85 -14.49 -9.47
N SER A 40 5.75 -15.32 -10.51
CA SER A 40 6.79 -16.30 -10.85
C SER A 40 8.11 -15.61 -11.21
N TYR A 41 8.07 -14.55 -12.03
CA TYR A 41 9.25 -13.77 -12.39
C TYR A 41 9.88 -13.09 -11.16
N LEU A 42 9.08 -12.40 -10.34
CA LEU A 42 9.56 -11.74 -9.13
C LEU A 42 10.15 -12.74 -8.14
N ASN A 43 9.55 -13.93 -8.00
CA ASN A 43 10.11 -14.94 -7.13
C ASN A 43 11.46 -15.47 -7.62
N ALA A 44 11.61 -15.68 -8.93
CA ALA A 44 12.87 -16.10 -9.54
C ALA A 44 13.98 -15.03 -9.41
N GLN A 45 13.64 -13.74 -9.48
CA GLN A 45 14.62 -12.65 -9.43
C GLN A 45 14.89 -12.11 -8.02
N LEU A 46 13.89 -12.15 -7.12
CA LEU A 46 13.89 -11.40 -5.86
C LEU A 46 13.47 -12.24 -4.64
N GLY A 47 13.11 -13.52 -4.81
CA GLY A 47 12.60 -14.40 -3.74
C GLY A 47 13.67 -14.86 -2.74
N GLU A 48 14.82 -15.33 -3.21
CA GLU A 48 15.89 -15.84 -2.34
C GLU A 48 17.24 -15.15 -2.63
N PRO A 49 18.10 -14.93 -1.61
CA PRO A 49 17.95 -15.28 -0.20
C PRO A 49 17.26 -14.21 0.67
N LEU A 50 16.93 -13.04 0.10
CA LEU A 50 16.51 -11.85 0.86
C LEU A 50 15.01 -11.50 0.75
N GLN A 51 14.21 -12.26 -0.03
CA GLN A 51 12.77 -12.06 -0.26
C GLN A 51 12.38 -10.57 -0.31
N THR A 52 12.76 -9.89 -1.39
CA THR A 52 12.65 -8.42 -1.50
C THR A 52 11.41 -7.94 -2.25
N TRP A 53 10.48 -8.85 -2.55
CA TRP A 53 9.18 -8.54 -3.14
C TRP A 53 8.05 -9.10 -2.29
N GLN A 54 6.87 -8.50 -2.40
CA GLN A 54 5.67 -8.94 -1.69
C GLN A 54 4.42 -8.62 -2.51
N TYR A 55 3.50 -9.60 -2.63
CA TYR A 55 2.14 -9.29 -3.03
C TYR A 55 1.51 -8.45 -1.94
N LEU A 56 1.24 -7.20 -2.27
CA LEU A 56 0.52 -6.35 -1.35
C LEU A 56 -0.95 -6.62 -1.50
N GLY A 57 -1.55 -6.52 -2.70
CA GLY A 57 -3.00 -6.48 -2.77
C GLY A 57 -3.63 -6.27 -4.13
N ARG A 58 -4.96 -6.10 -4.12
CA ARG A 58 -5.75 -5.92 -5.35
C ARG A 58 -6.36 -4.53 -5.47
N VAL A 59 -6.23 -3.91 -6.65
CA VAL A 59 -6.96 -2.70 -7.02
C VAL A 59 -8.44 -3.03 -7.29
N GLN A 60 -9.32 -2.32 -6.61
CA GLN A 60 -10.78 -2.36 -6.66
C GLN A 60 -11.33 -1.03 -7.18
N SER A 61 -12.66 -0.91 -7.29
CA SER A 61 -13.31 0.33 -7.68
C SER A 61 -12.98 1.50 -6.73
N GLN A 62 -13.18 2.73 -7.21
CA GLN A 62 -12.89 3.94 -6.41
C GLN A 62 -13.80 4.06 -5.17
N ASN A 63 -15.01 3.47 -5.24
CA ASN A 63 -16.01 3.53 -4.18
C ASN A 63 -15.60 2.78 -2.90
N VAL A 64 -14.63 1.87 -2.99
CA VAL A 64 -14.15 1.10 -1.82
C VAL A 64 -13.17 1.91 -0.96
N GLY A 65 -12.50 2.93 -1.54
CA GLY A 65 -11.44 3.67 -0.84
C GLY A 65 -10.12 2.90 -0.74
N LEU A 66 -9.24 3.38 0.14
CA LEU A 66 -8.01 2.69 0.56
C LEU A 66 -8.29 1.92 1.85
N ARG A 67 -7.98 0.62 1.84
CA ARG A 67 -8.03 -0.24 3.03
C ARG A 67 -6.69 -0.92 3.24
N LEU A 68 -6.10 -0.68 4.40
CA LEU A 68 -4.95 -1.42 4.90
C LEU A 68 -5.41 -2.29 6.04
N LEU A 69 -5.21 -3.59 5.87
CA LEU A 69 -5.68 -4.60 6.80
C LEU A 69 -4.45 -5.29 7.42
N ILE A 70 -4.54 -5.60 8.70
CA ILE A 70 -3.54 -6.41 9.41
C ILE A 70 -4.04 -7.85 9.52
N ALA A 71 -3.32 -8.70 10.26
CA ALA A 71 -3.75 -10.06 10.55
C ALA A 71 -5.22 -10.11 10.99
N ASP A 72 -5.91 -11.18 10.61
CA ASP A 72 -7.34 -11.40 10.90
C ASP A 72 -8.29 -10.34 10.28
N ASN A 73 -7.87 -9.70 9.19
CA ASN A 73 -8.70 -8.76 8.41
C ASN A 73 -9.11 -7.50 9.20
N LEU A 74 -8.36 -7.17 10.25
CA LEU A 74 -8.60 -5.99 11.07
C LEU A 74 -8.14 -4.72 10.33
N PRO A 75 -8.98 -3.68 10.21
CA PRO A 75 -8.61 -2.46 9.50
C PRO A 75 -7.68 -1.58 10.33
N LEU A 76 -6.51 -1.26 9.76
CA LEU A 76 -5.57 -0.28 10.30
C LEU A 76 -5.79 1.11 9.70
N ILE A 77 -6.04 1.17 8.38
CA ILE A 77 -6.45 2.39 7.68
C ILE A 77 -7.68 2.08 6.84
N GLN A 78 -8.72 2.90 6.97
CA GLN A 78 -9.88 2.88 6.10
C GLN A 78 -10.31 4.31 5.79
N VAL A 79 -10.05 4.74 4.55
CA VAL A 79 -10.31 6.12 4.11
C VAL A 79 -10.84 6.14 2.69
N THR A 80 -11.72 7.08 2.39
CA THR A 80 -12.28 7.25 1.04
C THR A 80 -11.30 8.00 0.14
N ILE A 81 -11.33 7.73 -1.17
CA ILE A 81 -10.51 8.48 -2.14
C ILE A 81 -10.81 9.98 -2.10
N PRO A 82 -12.09 10.44 -2.07
CA PRO A 82 -12.38 11.87 -1.96
C PRO A 82 -11.80 12.53 -0.71
N ALA A 83 -11.82 11.86 0.45
CA ALA A 83 -11.23 12.41 1.67
C ALA A 83 -9.70 12.54 1.57
N MET A 84 -9.03 11.56 0.95
CA MET A 84 -7.58 11.66 0.70
C MET A 84 -7.26 12.80 -0.27
N CYS A 85 -8.00 12.91 -1.38
CA CYS A 85 -7.83 13.98 -2.36
C CYS A 85 -8.03 15.36 -1.74
N ASP A 86 -9.09 15.55 -0.95
CA ASP A 86 -9.36 16.81 -0.24
C ASP A 86 -8.20 17.22 0.67
N ARG A 87 -7.67 16.27 1.47
CA ARG A 87 -6.57 16.57 2.40
C ARG A 87 -5.28 16.88 1.66
N TYR A 88 -4.97 16.14 0.60
CA TYR A 88 -3.78 16.38 -0.22
C TYR A 88 -3.87 17.75 -0.91
N SER A 89 -4.94 18.00 -1.67
CA SER A 89 -5.10 19.18 -2.52
C SER A 89 -5.25 20.49 -1.75
N TYR A 90 -5.90 20.47 -0.58
CA TYR A 90 -6.22 21.70 0.16
C TYR A 90 -5.37 21.90 1.43
N SER A 91 -4.37 21.06 1.69
CA SER A 91 -3.52 21.16 2.88
C SER A 91 -2.87 22.55 3.04
N ILE A 92 -2.25 23.05 1.97
CA ILE A 92 -1.55 24.34 1.97
C ILE A 92 -2.55 25.50 2.08
N GLN A 93 -3.61 25.48 1.28
CA GLN A 93 -4.64 26.54 1.29
C GLN A 93 -5.27 26.69 2.68
N ARG A 94 -5.57 25.58 3.37
CA ARG A 94 -6.14 25.61 4.72
C ARG A 94 -5.19 26.23 5.73
N ARG A 95 -3.89 25.94 5.61
CA ARG A 95 -2.87 26.53 6.49
C ARG A 95 -2.76 28.05 6.29
N LEU A 96 -2.85 28.53 5.06
CA LEU A 96 -2.75 29.97 4.76
C LEU A 96 -3.98 30.77 5.19
N HIS A 97 -5.16 30.17 5.25
CA HIS A 97 -6.39 30.83 5.73
C HIS A 97 -6.61 30.73 7.24
N GLN A 98 -5.68 30.12 7.98
CA GLN A 98 -5.72 30.00 9.44
C GLN A 98 -4.71 30.92 10.17
N SER A 99 -4.01 31.80 9.43
CA SER A 99 -3.17 32.89 9.98
C SER A 99 -3.88 34.23 9.89
#